data_AF-A0A927Z4D7-F1
#
_entry.id   AF-A0A927Z4D7-F1
#
_cell.length_a   1.000
_cell.length_b   1.000
_cell.length_c   1.000
_cell.angle_alpha   90.00
_cell.angle_beta   90.00
_cell.angle_gamma   90.00
#
_symmetry.space_group_name_H-M   'P 1'
#
loop_
_entity.id
_entity.type
_entity.pdbx_description
1 polymer ?
#
loop_
_entity_poly.entity_id
_entity_poly.type
_entity_poly.pdbx_seq_one_letter_code
_entity_poly.pdbx_strand_id
1 'polypeptide(L)'
;MVTFLTSDPLYEDGIISVLNEANGFVEVLSQYWDGALKCLFIASDPDDYESNDENQVRYGGAIIASGLEVECFDLLDHRTVDMPAEQILDYDMIMLCGGHVPTERSWFEEIELRRHLEHFDGIVIGISAGSMNSAEEVFALPEMEGETKDPDYDWFFEGLGFAKTSIIPHFQAIYDQELDGRELIDDIAFSYSHGKSFLGLPDGSFVVIENGMELVFGESYLIADGKITPFSGEDECREYMNYGPYKKDVTVIGASIIDVLVGPVTSDVFKTGSQAVEMSKLSFGGDALNEAVILSRFGKKTELVTKLGEDENGARVYEYIQKNKLSTESVTVESGLATAMNVVLVDDKGERHFLTNPNSNLRRLTVEDIDEYLNTAADIVSFASMFVSPMLGIDDMNYLFQRIKSRPNRTLVVDMTKAKNGETLEDIKELLPYIDYILPNEDEIALLTGIDDVYENARLLVEAGVKCAVIKRGSKGCLIRTMDKQYEIPAYHVKNMVDSTGAGDCFAAGFLWALSEGLSLKDCGRFANVVASCSVEKMGATDGVHSLKEPMRRMWRKWHWSRR
;
A
#
# COMPACT_ATOMS: atom_id res chain seq x y z
N MET A 1 15.62 -11.11 13.54
CA MET A 1 15.12 -10.31 14.67
C MET A 1 13.60 -10.41 14.80
N VAL A 2 13.12 -10.52 16.04
CA VAL A 2 11.69 -10.42 16.41
C VAL A 2 11.54 -9.31 17.46
N THR A 3 10.56 -8.42 17.28
CA THR A 3 10.38 -7.27 18.17
C THR A 3 9.06 -7.36 18.93
N PHE A 4 9.10 -7.15 20.24
CA PHE A 4 7.95 -7.05 21.13
C PHE A 4 7.83 -5.60 21.61
N LEU A 5 6.67 -4.98 21.44
CA LEU A 5 6.41 -3.62 21.90
C LEU A 5 5.26 -3.65 22.90
N THR A 6 5.47 -3.09 24.09
CA THR A 6 4.45 -3.08 25.15
C THR A 6 4.57 -1.84 26.03
N SER A 7 3.47 -1.48 26.70
CA SER A 7 3.43 -0.37 27.64
C SER A 7 4.20 -0.70 28.92
N ASP A 8 3.86 -1.82 29.57
CA ASP A 8 4.57 -2.36 30.72
C ASP A 8 4.51 -3.90 30.64
N PRO A 9 5.66 -4.60 30.56
CA PRO A 9 5.67 -6.05 30.54
C PRO A 9 5.49 -6.65 31.94
N LEU A 10 5.37 -5.86 33.01
CA LEU A 10 5.35 -6.35 34.39
C LEU A 10 3.94 -6.39 34.99
N TYR A 11 3.76 -7.31 35.92
CA TYR A 11 2.64 -7.36 36.85
C TYR A 11 3.16 -7.47 38.29
N GLU A 12 2.60 -6.68 39.20
CA GLU A 12 2.96 -6.75 40.63
C GLU A 12 2.16 -7.87 41.33
N ASP A 13 2.79 -9.02 41.58
CA ASP A 13 2.25 -10.08 42.44
C ASP A 13 2.90 -10.05 43.84
N GLY A 14 2.45 -9.11 44.67
CA GLY A 14 2.93 -8.98 46.05
C GLY A 14 4.28 -8.27 46.15
N ILE A 15 5.35 -8.99 46.53
CA ILE A 15 6.69 -8.39 46.78
C ILE A 15 7.62 -8.54 45.56
N ILE A 16 7.29 -9.45 44.62
CA ILE A 16 8.14 -9.77 43.47
C ILE A 16 7.36 -9.44 42.20
N SER A 17 7.97 -8.68 41.29
CA SER A 17 7.41 -8.46 39.95
C SER A 17 7.61 -9.71 39.08
N VAL A 18 6.61 -10.05 38.29
CA VAL A 18 6.68 -11.10 37.25
C VAL A 18 6.32 -10.49 35.89
N LEU A 19 6.62 -11.17 34.79
CA LEU A 19 6.11 -10.76 33.49
C LEU A 19 4.59 -10.93 33.47
N ASN A 20 3.91 -9.96 32.88
CA ASN A 20 2.47 -9.97 32.73
C ASN A 20 2.06 -11.06 31.74
N GLU A 21 1.26 -12.03 32.18
CA GLU A 21 0.77 -13.13 31.34
C GLU A 21 -0.42 -12.73 30.44
N ALA A 22 -0.93 -11.50 30.58
CA ALA A 22 -2.07 -11.01 29.82
C ALA A 22 -1.87 -11.19 28.30
N ASN A 23 -2.96 -11.57 27.62
CA ASN A 23 -3.01 -11.81 26.18
C ASN A 23 -1.94 -12.78 25.65
N GLY A 24 -1.37 -13.63 26.53
CA GLY A 24 -0.39 -14.64 26.18
C GLY A 24 1.04 -14.12 25.99
N PHE A 25 1.41 -12.95 26.54
CA PHE A 25 2.73 -12.35 26.32
C PHE A 25 3.90 -13.32 26.61
N VAL A 26 3.91 -13.94 27.79
CA VAL A 26 4.97 -14.90 28.18
C VAL A 26 4.95 -16.15 27.29
N GLU A 27 3.77 -16.64 26.91
CA GLU A 27 3.63 -17.80 26.02
C GLU A 27 4.21 -17.49 24.64
N VAL A 28 3.89 -16.34 24.05
CA VAL A 28 4.41 -15.91 22.74
C VAL A 28 5.91 -15.66 22.81
N LEU A 29 6.39 -14.93 23.83
CA LEU A 29 7.80 -14.66 24.04
C LEU A 29 8.62 -15.94 24.17
N SER A 30 8.12 -16.94 24.91
CA SER A 30 8.80 -18.23 25.12
C SER A 30 9.05 -19.02 23.84
N GLN A 31 8.29 -18.78 22.76
CA GLN A 31 8.49 -19.45 21.48
C GLN A 31 9.80 -19.05 20.80
N TYR A 32 10.32 -17.88 21.15
CA TYR A 32 11.58 -17.33 20.64
C TYR A 32 12.72 -17.50 21.64
N TRP A 33 12.45 -18.06 22.82
CA TRP A 33 13.39 -18.19 23.92
C TRP A 33 14.07 -19.56 23.91
N ASP A 34 15.26 -19.64 23.32
CA ASP A 34 16.02 -20.90 23.23
C ASP A 34 17.18 -20.96 24.24
N GLY A 35 16.94 -21.66 25.36
CA GLY A 35 17.93 -21.84 26.42
C GLY A 35 18.14 -20.59 27.27
N ALA A 36 19.33 -20.49 27.87
CA ALA A 36 19.71 -19.35 28.68
C ALA A 36 20.22 -18.21 27.78
N LEU A 37 19.48 -17.10 27.72
CA LEU A 37 19.80 -15.97 26.86
C LEU A 37 20.76 -14.99 27.54
N LYS A 38 21.62 -14.33 26.76
CA LYS A 38 22.32 -13.11 27.16
C LYS A 38 21.44 -11.91 26.88
N CYS A 39 21.10 -11.17 27.91
CA CYS A 39 20.20 -10.02 27.82
C CYS A 39 20.97 -8.71 28.02
N LEU A 40 20.78 -7.76 27.11
CA LEU A 40 21.28 -6.40 27.23
C LEU A 40 20.11 -5.45 27.55
N PHE A 41 20.27 -4.68 28.61
CA PHE A 41 19.34 -3.66 29.03
C PHE A 41 19.89 -2.29 28.61
N ILE A 42 19.19 -1.55 27.75
CA ILE A 42 19.61 -0.22 27.30
C ILE A 42 18.80 0.82 28.06
N ALA A 43 19.48 1.64 28.86
CA ALA A 43 18.86 2.65 29.69
C ALA A 43 18.03 3.66 28.89
N SER A 44 16.96 4.19 29.50
CA SER A 44 16.16 5.28 28.91
C SER A 44 16.81 6.65 29.11
N ASP A 45 17.47 6.85 30.26
CA ASP A 45 18.33 7.99 30.55
C ASP A 45 19.70 7.44 30.96
N PRO A 46 20.75 7.67 30.15
CA PRO A 46 22.07 7.10 30.40
C PRO A 46 22.79 7.69 31.63
N ASP A 47 22.25 8.74 32.24
CA ASP A 47 22.81 9.39 33.44
C ASP A 47 22.03 9.09 34.73
N ASP A 48 20.84 8.49 34.65
CA ASP A 48 20.03 8.10 35.83
C ASP A 48 20.43 6.72 36.36
N TYR A 49 21.64 6.63 36.90
CA TYR A 49 22.24 5.36 37.35
C TYR A 49 21.42 4.63 38.41
N GLU A 50 20.73 5.35 39.30
CA GLU A 50 19.91 4.74 40.36
C GLU A 50 18.70 4.04 39.75
N SER A 51 17.96 4.73 38.88
CA SER A 51 16.84 4.16 38.13
C SER A 51 17.28 3.00 37.24
N ASN A 52 18.43 3.12 36.57
CA ASN A 52 18.96 2.08 35.69
C ASN A 52 19.30 0.79 36.46
N ASP A 53 19.95 0.91 37.62
CA ASP A 53 20.28 -0.24 38.48
C ASP A 53 19.00 -0.90 39.03
N GLU A 54 18.01 -0.10 39.47
CA GLU A 54 16.73 -0.61 39.97
C GLU A 54 15.95 -1.33 38.88
N ASN A 55 15.85 -0.74 37.68
CA ASN A 55 15.14 -1.32 36.56
C ASN A 55 15.81 -2.59 36.05
N GLN A 56 17.14 -2.64 35.94
CA GLN A 56 17.88 -3.86 35.56
C GLN A 56 17.53 -5.02 36.51
N VAL A 57 17.53 -4.77 37.82
CA VAL A 57 17.16 -5.79 38.82
C VAL A 57 15.68 -6.16 38.71
N ARG A 58 14.79 -5.18 38.51
CA ARG A 58 13.35 -5.38 38.43
C ARG A 58 12.95 -6.24 37.24
N TYR A 59 13.35 -5.85 36.02
CA TYR A 59 13.03 -6.58 34.79
C TYR A 59 13.75 -7.93 34.74
N GLY A 60 15.04 -7.97 35.13
CA GLY A 60 15.79 -9.22 35.15
C GLY A 60 15.22 -10.22 36.15
N GLY A 61 14.83 -9.74 37.33
CA GLY A 61 14.13 -10.54 38.34
C GLY A 61 12.79 -11.08 37.85
N ALA A 62 12.01 -10.26 37.15
CA ALA A 62 10.71 -10.65 36.61
C ALA A 62 10.80 -11.73 35.52
N ILE A 63 11.78 -11.63 34.61
CA ILE A 63 12.04 -12.63 33.58
C ILE A 63 12.36 -13.99 34.22
N ILE A 64 13.29 -14.00 35.19
CA ILE A 64 13.67 -15.22 35.92
C ILE A 64 12.47 -15.79 36.69
N ALA A 65 11.69 -14.93 37.35
CA ALA A 65 10.51 -15.35 38.10
C ALA A 65 9.40 -15.93 37.20
N SER A 66 9.40 -15.57 35.92
CA SER A 66 8.47 -16.09 34.90
C SER A 66 8.95 -17.40 34.26
N GLY A 67 10.06 -17.97 34.74
CA GLY A 67 10.57 -19.27 34.30
C GLY A 67 11.44 -19.23 33.03
N LEU A 68 11.84 -18.05 32.59
CA LEU A 68 12.73 -17.86 31.44
C LEU A 68 14.19 -17.87 31.92
N GLU A 69 15.03 -18.71 31.29
CA GLU A 69 16.43 -18.85 31.68
C GLU A 69 17.29 -17.72 31.11
N VAL A 70 18.16 -17.14 31.94
CA VAL A 70 19.04 -16.02 31.57
C VAL A 70 20.47 -16.33 32.00
N GLU A 71 21.43 -16.14 31.08
CA GLU A 71 22.87 -16.25 31.33
C GLU A 71 23.42 -15.00 32.02
N CYS A 72 23.11 -13.82 31.47
CA CYS A 72 23.46 -12.52 32.05
C CYS A 72 22.41 -11.46 31.74
N PHE A 73 22.35 -10.46 32.62
CA PHE A 73 21.67 -9.19 32.37
C PHE A 73 22.73 -8.10 32.47
N ASP A 74 23.20 -7.61 31.34
CA ASP A 74 24.15 -6.49 31.28
C ASP A 74 23.39 -5.17 31.05
N LEU A 75 23.96 -4.07 31.52
CA LEU A 75 23.38 -2.73 31.41
C LEU A 75 24.24 -1.85 30.50
N LEU A 76 23.58 -1.12 29.60
CA LEU A 76 24.17 -0.11 28.74
C LEU A 76 23.69 1.29 29.15
N ASP A 77 24.58 2.05 29.79
CA ASP A 77 24.45 3.46 30.13
C ASP A 77 25.83 4.16 30.05
N HIS A 78 25.96 5.41 30.50
CA HIS A 78 27.26 6.13 30.43
C HIS A 78 28.40 5.48 31.26
N ARG A 79 28.12 4.55 32.17
CA ARG A 79 29.15 3.81 32.93
C ARG A 79 29.76 2.68 32.08
N THR A 80 29.05 2.21 31.06
CA THR A 80 29.41 1.05 30.22
C THR A 80 29.47 1.37 28.73
N VAL A 81 29.26 2.63 28.33
CA VAL A 81 29.21 3.11 26.94
C VAL A 81 30.45 2.80 26.10
N ASP A 82 31.60 2.57 26.73
CA ASP A 82 32.83 2.13 26.06
C ASP A 82 32.74 0.69 25.48
N MET A 83 31.57 0.04 25.58
CA MET A 83 31.26 -1.22 24.93
C MET A 83 31.42 -1.09 23.40
N PRO A 84 32.27 -1.92 22.76
CA PRO A 84 32.36 -1.94 21.31
C PRO A 84 31.01 -2.26 20.68
N ALA A 85 30.62 -1.49 19.66
CA ALA A 85 29.40 -1.69 18.88
C ALA A 85 29.11 -3.15 18.46
N GLU A 86 30.16 -3.89 18.08
CA GLU A 86 30.05 -5.30 17.68
C GLU A 86 29.59 -6.23 18.82
N GLN A 87 29.82 -5.83 20.08
CA GLN A 87 29.44 -6.60 21.27
C GLN A 87 27.92 -6.57 21.52
N ILE A 88 27.19 -5.57 21.03
CA ILE A 88 25.72 -5.57 21.10
C ILE A 88 25.14 -6.77 20.35
N LEU A 89 25.81 -7.23 19.29
CA LEU A 89 25.41 -8.38 18.47
C LEU A 89 25.69 -9.74 19.16
N ASP A 90 26.46 -9.75 20.25
CA ASP A 90 26.74 -10.97 21.03
C ASP A 90 25.62 -11.33 22.01
N TYR A 91 24.62 -10.46 22.17
CA TYR A 91 23.44 -10.69 22.99
C TYR A 91 22.33 -11.37 22.20
N ASP A 92 21.50 -12.14 22.88
CA ASP A 92 20.36 -12.83 22.27
C ASP A 92 19.07 -12.00 22.40
N MET A 93 19.03 -11.11 23.39
CA MET A 93 17.89 -10.24 23.66
C MET A 93 18.33 -8.84 24.08
N ILE A 94 17.62 -7.82 23.57
CA ILE A 94 17.83 -6.41 23.90
C ILE A 94 16.52 -5.83 24.45
N MET A 95 16.60 -5.12 25.57
CA MET A 95 15.47 -4.39 26.15
C MET A 95 15.70 -2.88 26.03
N LEU A 96 14.74 -2.19 25.41
CA LEU A 96 14.68 -0.72 25.30
C LEU A 96 13.71 -0.21 26.35
N CYS A 97 14.17 0.70 27.21
CA CYS A 97 13.53 0.94 28.49
C CYS A 97 12.53 2.08 28.47
N GLY A 98 11.47 1.93 29.26
CA GLY A 98 10.51 3.01 29.46
C GLY A 98 11.13 4.19 30.21
N GLY A 99 10.83 5.40 29.75
CA GLY A 99 11.30 6.65 30.33
C GLY A 99 10.72 7.80 29.52
N HIS A 100 11.52 8.84 29.31
CA HIS A 100 11.11 10.00 28.51
C HIS A 100 11.50 9.83 27.04
N VAL A 101 10.54 9.89 26.11
CA VAL A 101 10.77 9.54 24.70
C VAL A 101 11.92 10.36 24.04
N PRO A 102 11.96 11.71 24.13
CA PRO A 102 13.07 12.52 23.60
C PRO A 102 14.44 12.25 24.24
N THR A 103 14.49 11.95 25.55
CA THR A 103 15.74 11.64 26.25
C THR A 103 16.31 10.33 25.75
N GLU A 104 15.48 9.29 25.71
CA GLU A 104 15.88 7.96 25.24
C GLU A 104 16.30 7.99 23.76
N ARG A 105 15.56 8.73 22.92
CA ARG A 105 15.92 8.94 21.52
C ARG A 105 17.32 9.55 21.38
N SER A 106 17.61 10.59 22.14
CA SER A 106 18.93 11.25 22.11
C SER A 106 20.05 10.28 22.47
N TRP A 107 19.79 9.40 23.45
CA TRP A 107 20.72 8.35 23.83
C TRP A 107 20.91 7.30 22.72
N PHE A 108 19.84 6.86 22.06
CA PHE A 108 19.93 5.94 20.92
C PHE A 108 20.73 6.52 19.75
N GLU A 109 20.60 7.83 19.50
CA GLU A 109 21.41 8.54 18.50
C GLU A 109 22.88 8.60 18.90
N GLU A 110 23.18 8.86 20.18
CA GLU A 110 24.55 8.91 20.70
C GLU A 110 25.30 7.58 20.50
N ILE A 111 24.63 6.45 20.75
CA ILE A 111 25.22 5.11 20.59
C ILE A 111 25.04 4.50 19.19
N GLU A 112 24.54 5.28 18.22
CA GLU A 112 24.22 4.81 16.85
C GLU A 112 23.35 3.53 16.83
N LEU A 113 22.42 3.37 17.78
CA LEU A 113 21.75 2.10 18.07
C LEU A 113 21.09 1.47 16.83
N ARG A 114 20.37 2.28 16.05
CA ARG A 114 19.68 1.84 14.83
C ARG A 114 20.61 1.12 13.86
N ARG A 115 21.83 1.65 13.69
CA ARG A 115 22.83 1.07 12.79
C ARG A 115 23.30 -0.29 13.29
N HIS A 116 23.42 -0.46 14.61
CA HIS A 116 23.84 -1.73 15.20
C HIS A 116 22.74 -2.78 15.09
N LEU A 117 21.48 -2.39 15.28
CA LEU A 117 20.35 -3.30 15.22
C LEU A 117 19.96 -3.74 13.81
N GLU A 118 20.46 -3.09 12.75
CA GLU A 118 20.25 -3.50 11.34
C GLU A 118 20.71 -4.94 11.06
N HIS A 119 21.69 -5.44 11.79
CA HIS A 119 22.25 -6.79 11.64
C HIS A 119 22.00 -7.69 12.85
N PHE A 120 21.19 -7.22 13.81
CA PHE A 120 20.87 -7.99 14.99
C PHE A 120 19.90 -9.13 14.64
N ASP A 121 20.17 -10.33 15.14
CA ASP A 121 19.32 -11.50 14.94
C ASP A 121 18.93 -12.16 16.27
N GLY A 122 18.19 -11.38 17.08
CA GLY A 122 17.66 -11.82 18.37
C GLY A 122 16.29 -11.22 18.66
N ILE A 123 15.97 -11.13 19.95
CA ILE A 123 14.72 -10.55 20.47
C ILE A 123 14.95 -9.09 20.86
N VAL A 124 14.07 -8.18 20.43
CA VAL A 124 14.03 -6.81 20.96
C VAL A 124 12.74 -6.62 21.72
N ILE A 125 12.79 -6.09 22.95
CA ILE A 125 11.60 -5.71 23.71
C ILE A 125 11.63 -4.20 23.97
N GLY A 126 10.73 -3.46 23.33
CA GLY A 126 10.51 -2.04 23.57
C GLY A 126 9.42 -1.80 24.60
N ILE A 127 9.76 -1.06 25.65
CA ILE A 127 8.88 -0.81 26.80
C ILE A 127 8.55 0.68 26.87
N SER A 128 7.28 1.05 26.94
CA SER A 128 6.83 2.45 27.08
C SER A 128 7.51 3.37 26.05
N ALA A 129 8.41 4.29 26.43
CA ALA A 129 9.19 5.08 25.49
C ALA A 129 9.95 4.24 24.44
N GLY A 130 10.56 3.13 24.84
CA GLY A 130 11.23 2.21 23.91
C GLY A 130 10.26 1.60 22.89
N SER A 131 8.99 1.45 23.25
CA SER A 131 7.93 1.03 22.32
C SER A 131 7.62 2.09 21.27
N MET A 132 7.68 3.37 21.66
CA MET A 132 7.44 4.52 20.79
C MET A 132 8.65 4.76 19.86
N ASN A 133 9.86 4.78 20.41
CA ASN A 133 11.11 4.96 19.68
C ASN A 133 11.43 3.81 18.71
N SER A 134 10.74 2.68 18.83
CA SER A 134 10.82 1.58 17.87
C SER A 134 10.12 1.86 16.54
N ALA A 135 9.29 2.90 16.45
CA ALA A 135 8.60 3.27 15.21
C ALA A 135 9.55 3.81 14.12
N GLU A 136 9.13 3.77 12.86
CA GLU A 136 9.79 4.48 11.74
C GLU A 136 9.64 5.98 11.91
N GLU A 137 8.42 6.44 12.20
CA GLU A 137 8.12 7.80 12.58
C GLU A 137 7.47 7.80 13.97
N VAL A 138 8.18 8.37 14.93
CA VAL A 138 7.75 8.48 16.32
C VAL A 138 6.81 9.68 16.43
N PHE A 139 5.67 9.50 17.08
CA PHE A 139 4.85 10.60 17.57
C PHE A 139 5.16 10.79 19.05
N ALA A 140 5.97 11.81 19.37
CA ALA A 140 6.33 12.12 20.74
C ALA A 140 5.16 12.85 21.39
N LEU A 141 4.30 12.08 22.06
CA LEU A 141 3.26 12.64 22.90
C LEU A 141 3.94 13.27 24.13
N PRO A 142 3.70 14.57 24.43
CA PRO A 142 4.36 15.25 25.55
C PRO A 142 4.13 14.58 26.91
N GLU A 143 5.19 14.51 27.72
CA GLU A 143 5.24 13.82 29.01
C GLU A 143 5.62 14.77 30.16
N MET A 144 6.40 15.82 29.88
CA MET A 144 6.93 16.75 30.89
C MET A 144 6.29 18.15 30.85
N GLU A 145 6.22 18.80 32.01
CA GLU A 145 5.68 20.17 32.10
C GLU A 145 6.49 21.15 31.24
N GLY A 146 5.80 21.88 30.37
CA GLY A 146 6.40 22.87 29.47
C GLY A 146 6.55 22.41 28.03
N GLU A 147 6.54 21.10 27.76
CA GLU A 147 6.75 20.55 26.41
C GLU A 147 5.67 20.97 25.43
N THR A 148 4.40 20.98 25.84
CA THR A 148 3.29 21.38 24.97
C THR A 148 3.33 22.86 24.59
N LYS A 149 4.10 23.66 25.34
CA LYS A 149 4.25 25.11 25.18
C LYS A 149 5.55 25.48 24.48
N ASP A 150 6.48 24.54 24.35
CA ASP A 150 7.75 24.75 23.68
C ASP A 150 7.52 24.83 22.16
N PRO A 151 7.77 25.99 21.52
CA PRO A 151 7.61 26.13 20.08
C PRO A 151 8.59 25.26 19.27
N ASP A 152 9.67 24.80 19.90
CA ASP A 152 10.72 23.98 19.30
C ASP A 152 10.55 22.49 19.65
N TYR A 153 9.44 22.09 20.32
CA TYR A 153 9.16 20.68 20.62
C TYR A 153 8.99 19.86 19.34
N ASP A 154 9.74 18.77 19.26
CA ASP A 154 9.77 17.90 18.09
C ASP A 154 8.69 16.82 18.20
N TRP A 155 7.50 17.12 17.68
CA TRP A 155 6.34 16.23 17.72
C TRP A 155 6.53 14.94 16.92
N PHE A 156 7.38 14.98 15.88
CA PHE A 156 7.60 13.88 14.97
C PHE A 156 9.06 13.76 14.58
N PHE A 157 9.65 12.60 14.82
CA PHE A 157 11.00 12.30 14.41
C PHE A 157 11.19 10.86 13.99
N GLU A 158 12.34 10.62 13.36
CA GLU A 158 12.73 9.29 12.91
C GLU A 158 13.15 8.44 14.11
N GLY A 159 12.56 7.24 14.22
CA GLY A 159 12.93 6.28 15.27
C GLY A 159 13.87 5.18 14.77
N LEU A 160 13.86 4.05 15.46
CA LEU A 160 14.67 2.87 15.12
C LEU A 160 14.16 2.15 13.86
N GLY A 161 12.90 2.34 13.47
CA GLY A 161 12.34 1.78 12.23
C GLY A 161 11.95 0.30 12.29
N PHE A 162 11.69 -0.23 13.48
CA PHE A 162 11.22 -1.61 13.65
C PHE A 162 9.72 -1.75 13.44
N ALA A 163 8.95 -0.70 13.74
CA ALA A 163 7.50 -0.67 13.61
C ALA A 163 7.04 0.43 12.66
N LYS A 164 6.03 0.14 11.83
CA LYS A 164 5.25 1.13 11.09
C LYS A 164 4.22 1.79 11.99
N THR A 165 3.78 1.08 13.02
CA THR A 165 2.84 1.61 14.00
C THR A 165 3.52 2.56 14.97
N SER A 166 2.96 3.77 15.07
CA SER A 166 3.27 4.68 16.15
C SER A 166 2.35 4.36 17.34
N ILE A 167 2.94 3.85 18.43
CA ILE A 167 2.22 3.40 19.62
C ILE A 167 2.04 4.58 20.58
N ILE A 168 0.89 4.64 21.24
CA ILE A 168 0.71 5.46 22.44
C ILE A 168 0.50 4.51 23.62
N PRO A 169 1.55 4.26 24.44
CA PRO A 169 1.51 3.30 25.54
C PRO A 169 0.66 3.84 26.70
N HIS A 170 0.36 2.96 27.65
CA HIS A 170 -0.45 3.27 28.84
C HIS A 170 -1.78 3.96 28.51
N PHE A 171 -2.40 3.57 27.38
CA PHE A 171 -3.50 4.33 26.78
C PHE A 171 -4.66 4.61 27.75
N GLN A 172 -4.97 3.66 28.63
CA GLN A 172 -5.98 3.76 29.67
C GLN A 172 -5.70 4.85 30.72
N ALA A 173 -4.43 5.17 30.97
CA ALA A 173 -4.02 6.18 31.94
C ALA A 173 -3.94 7.58 31.33
N ILE A 174 -3.45 7.66 30.08
CA ILE A 174 -3.24 8.93 29.38
C ILE A 174 -4.52 9.48 28.73
N TYR A 175 -5.56 8.66 28.58
CA TYR A 175 -6.77 9.01 27.82
C TYR A 175 -7.38 10.34 28.30
N ASP A 176 -7.55 10.48 29.62
CA ASP A 176 -8.10 11.67 30.27
C ASP A 176 -6.99 12.57 30.88
N GLN A 177 -5.73 12.35 30.51
CA GLN A 177 -4.62 13.10 31.09
C GLN A 177 -4.51 14.49 30.46
N GLU A 178 -4.34 15.49 31.32
CA GLU A 178 -4.07 16.87 30.95
C GLU A 178 -2.61 17.19 31.24
N LEU A 179 -1.95 17.85 30.28
CA LEU A 179 -0.63 18.44 30.47
C LEU A 179 -0.71 19.90 30.02
N ASP A 180 -0.19 20.81 30.84
CA ASP A 180 -0.08 22.24 30.50
C ASP A 180 -1.40 22.95 30.14
N GLY A 181 -2.56 22.41 30.51
CA GLY A 181 -3.88 22.97 30.16
C GLY A 181 -4.49 22.37 28.89
N ARG A 182 -3.96 21.26 28.36
CA ARG A 182 -4.44 20.57 27.16
C ARG A 182 -4.61 19.08 27.42
N GLU A 183 -5.71 18.51 26.95
CA GLU A 183 -5.94 17.06 27.00
C GLU A 183 -5.04 16.34 25.98
N LEU A 184 -4.24 15.36 26.43
CA LEU A 184 -3.24 14.71 25.59
C LEU A 184 -3.85 14.01 24.37
N ILE A 185 -5.02 13.40 24.52
CA ILE A 185 -5.70 12.74 23.40
C ILE A 185 -6.54 13.72 22.59
N ASP A 186 -7.48 14.41 23.25
CA ASP A 186 -8.50 15.22 22.58
C ASP A 186 -7.93 16.51 21.95
N ASP A 187 -7.05 17.22 22.65
CA ASP A 187 -6.48 18.48 22.15
C ASP A 187 -5.21 18.27 21.32
N ILE A 188 -4.44 17.21 21.59
CA ILE A 188 -3.13 16.98 20.98
C ILE A 188 -3.20 15.82 19.97
N ALA A 189 -3.33 14.56 20.40
CA ALA A 189 -3.26 13.42 19.50
C ALA A 189 -4.28 13.50 18.35
N PHE A 190 -5.52 13.94 18.61
CA PHE A 190 -6.53 14.13 17.57
C PHE A 190 -6.13 15.17 16.52
N SER A 191 -5.50 16.27 16.94
CA SER A 191 -5.07 17.33 16.02
C SER A 191 -4.04 16.80 15.01
N TYR A 192 -3.20 15.85 15.43
CA TYR A 192 -2.18 15.22 14.60
C TYR A 192 -2.62 13.93 13.91
N SER A 193 -3.77 13.36 14.30
CA SER A 193 -4.31 12.13 13.69
C SER A 193 -4.97 12.34 12.31
N HIS A 194 -4.99 13.57 11.77
CA HIS A 194 -5.53 13.85 10.44
C HIS A 194 -4.47 13.55 9.38
N GLY A 195 -4.59 12.40 8.71
CA GLY A 195 -3.56 11.93 7.77
C GLY A 195 -2.42 11.17 8.44
N LYS A 196 -2.57 10.78 9.71
CA LYS A 196 -1.70 9.83 10.43
C LYS A 196 -2.59 8.92 11.28
N SER A 197 -2.03 7.87 11.86
CA SER A 197 -2.74 7.02 12.82
C SER A 197 -1.82 6.54 13.92
N PHE A 198 -2.38 6.46 15.12
CA PHE A 198 -1.68 5.99 16.30
C PHE A 198 -2.43 4.80 16.90
N LEU A 199 -1.69 3.85 17.45
CA LEU A 199 -2.26 2.71 18.17
C LEU A 199 -2.16 2.98 19.67
N GLY A 200 -3.29 3.36 20.28
CA GLY A 200 -3.44 3.38 21.73
C GLY A 200 -3.35 1.96 22.27
N LEU A 201 -2.33 1.69 23.08
CA LEU A 201 -2.03 0.37 23.63
C LEU A 201 -2.16 0.38 25.17
N PRO A 202 -3.25 -0.21 25.69
CA PRO A 202 -3.38 -0.44 27.12
C PRO A 202 -2.32 -1.37 27.72
N ASP A 203 -2.11 -1.28 29.03
CA ASP A 203 -1.21 -2.21 29.75
C ASP A 203 -1.74 -3.64 29.66
N GLY A 204 -0.84 -4.61 29.51
CA GLY A 204 -1.18 -6.02 29.27
C GLY A 204 -1.39 -6.37 27.79
N SER A 205 -1.51 -5.37 26.91
CA SER A 205 -1.48 -5.57 25.46
C SER A 205 -0.06 -5.39 24.92
N PHE A 206 0.22 -6.01 23.77
CA PHE A 206 1.54 -5.93 23.13
C PHE A 206 1.46 -6.09 21.62
N VAL A 207 2.51 -5.66 20.93
CA VAL A 207 2.68 -5.84 19.49
C VAL A 207 3.89 -6.74 19.25
N VAL A 208 3.75 -7.73 18.36
CA VAL A 208 4.86 -8.57 17.88
C VAL A 208 5.13 -8.25 16.43
N ILE A 209 6.41 -8.05 16.11
CA ILE A 209 6.88 -7.72 14.76
C ILE A 209 7.84 -8.80 14.30
N GLU A 210 7.48 -9.46 13.21
CA GLU A 210 8.27 -10.52 12.61
C GLU A 210 8.07 -10.51 11.09
N ASN A 211 9.17 -10.55 10.32
CA ASN A 211 9.14 -10.57 8.85
C ASN A 211 8.28 -9.45 8.21
N GLY A 212 8.25 -8.27 8.83
CA GLY A 212 7.50 -7.10 8.37
C GLY A 212 5.99 -7.15 8.62
N MET A 213 5.50 -8.16 9.34
CA MET A 213 4.14 -8.24 9.87
C MET A 213 4.10 -7.71 11.30
N GLU A 214 3.06 -6.94 11.63
CA GLU A 214 2.81 -6.43 12.97
C GLU A 214 1.53 -7.05 13.50
N LEU A 215 1.61 -7.79 14.60
CA LEU A 215 0.50 -8.48 15.24
C LEU A 215 0.21 -7.82 16.59
N VAL A 216 -1.00 -7.31 16.77
CA VAL A 216 -1.46 -6.70 18.02
C VAL A 216 -2.20 -7.74 18.83
N PHE A 217 -1.75 -7.96 20.06
CA PHE A 217 -2.34 -8.87 21.03
C PHE A 217 -3.01 -8.08 22.14
N GLY A 218 -4.27 -8.41 22.41
CA GLY A 218 -5.07 -7.78 23.44
C GLY A 218 -5.81 -6.52 23.02
N GLU A 219 -6.43 -5.90 24.03
CA GLU A 219 -7.21 -4.69 23.85
C GLU A 219 -6.37 -3.58 23.24
N SER A 220 -6.87 -2.90 22.22
CA SER A 220 -6.17 -1.77 21.60
C SER A 220 -7.11 -0.86 20.85
N TYR A 221 -6.67 0.37 20.62
CA TYR A 221 -7.49 1.43 20.10
C TYR A 221 -6.78 2.15 18.96
N LEU A 222 -7.48 2.34 17.87
CA LEU A 222 -6.98 3.10 16.74
C LEU A 222 -7.42 4.55 16.84
N ILE A 223 -6.45 5.45 16.83
CA ILE A 223 -6.65 6.90 16.84
C ILE A 223 -6.34 7.43 15.43
N ALA A 224 -7.38 7.85 14.71
CA ALA A 224 -7.26 8.36 13.34
C ALA A 224 -8.40 9.34 13.01
N ASP A 225 -8.10 10.38 12.23
CA ASP A 225 -9.06 11.39 11.76
C ASP A 225 -9.91 12.00 12.90
N GLY A 226 -9.26 12.28 14.04
CA GLY A 226 -9.87 12.85 15.24
C GLY A 226 -10.87 11.93 15.93
N LYS A 227 -10.70 10.60 15.79
CA LYS A 227 -11.58 9.59 16.37
C LYS A 227 -10.79 8.43 16.93
N ILE A 228 -11.40 7.78 17.91
CA ILE A 228 -10.91 6.54 18.52
C ILE A 228 -11.87 5.42 18.14
N THR A 229 -11.33 4.32 17.65
CA THR A 229 -12.10 3.12 17.31
C THR A 229 -11.43 1.89 17.91
N PRO A 230 -12.17 0.94 18.51
CA PRO A 230 -11.58 -0.32 18.96
C PRO A 230 -10.88 -1.03 17.81
N PHE A 231 -9.63 -1.45 18.04
CA PHE A 231 -8.82 -2.14 17.06
C PHE A 231 -8.81 -3.65 17.29
N SER A 232 -8.47 -4.09 18.50
CA SER A 232 -8.46 -5.48 18.94
C SER A 232 -9.03 -5.55 20.36
N GLY A 233 -9.64 -6.69 20.73
CA GLY A 233 -10.16 -6.95 22.08
C GLY A 233 -9.20 -7.76 22.96
N GLU A 234 -9.53 -7.92 24.24
CA GLU A 234 -8.87 -8.89 25.14
C GLU A 234 -8.86 -10.29 24.51
N ASP A 235 -7.74 -11.00 24.67
CA ASP A 235 -7.46 -12.33 24.12
C ASP A 235 -7.57 -12.44 22.57
N GLU A 236 -7.67 -11.31 21.87
CA GLU A 236 -7.62 -11.27 20.41
C GLU A 236 -6.19 -10.99 19.92
N CYS A 237 -5.86 -11.60 18.77
CA CYS A 237 -4.66 -11.27 18.00
C CYS A 237 -5.10 -10.76 16.62
N ARG A 238 -4.68 -9.56 16.26
CA ARG A 238 -5.05 -8.91 15.00
C ARG A 238 -3.82 -8.31 14.31
N GLU A 239 -3.65 -8.62 13.02
CA GLU A 239 -2.62 -7.98 12.20
C GLU A 239 -2.91 -6.46 12.05
N TYR A 240 -1.95 -5.62 12.45
CA TYR A 240 -1.97 -4.20 12.17
C TYR A 240 -1.63 -3.96 10.71
N MET A 241 -2.67 -3.61 9.95
CA MET A 241 -2.61 -3.36 8.52
C MET A 241 -2.81 -1.87 8.26
N ASN A 242 -1.79 -1.04 8.50
CA ASN A 242 -1.79 0.41 8.24
C ASN A 242 -3.20 1.04 8.34
N TYR A 243 -3.81 0.91 9.51
CA TYR A 243 -5.18 1.37 9.73
C TYR A 243 -5.15 2.87 10.07
N GLY A 244 -4.63 3.69 9.18
CA GLY A 244 -4.98 5.11 9.16
C GLY A 244 -5.98 5.39 8.06
N PRO A 245 -6.20 6.67 7.71
CA PRO A 245 -6.80 7.05 6.43
C PRO A 245 -6.08 6.46 5.17
N TYR A 246 -5.15 5.52 5.32
CA TYR A 246 -4.41 4.82 4.28
C TYR A 246 -4.86 3.39 4.01
N LYS A 247 -6.06 2.94 4.46
CA LYS A 247 -6.68 1.79 3.78
C LYS A 247 -6.97 2.17 2.34
N LYS A 248 -6.05 1.80 1.45
CA LYS A 248 -6.18 1.92 0.00
C LYS A 248 -7.37 1.07 -0.42
N ASP A 249 -8.28 1.65 -1.20
CA ASP A 249 -9.42 0.93 -1.76
C ASP A 249 -8.96 0.04 -2.92
N VAL A 250 -8.03 0.55 -3.74
CA VAL A 250 -7.49 -0.11 -4.93
C VAL A 250 -6.02 0.28 -5.12
N THR A 251 -5.16 -0.68 -5.44
CA THR A 251 -3.80 -0.44 -5.93
C THR A 251 -3.78 -0.72 -7.43
N VAL A 252 -3.30 0.21 -8.23
CA VAL A 252 -3.19 0.09 -9.69
C VAL A 252 -1.71 0.10 -10.06
N ILE A 253 -1.26 -0.90 -10.80
CA ILE A 253 0.14 -1.10 -11.17
C ILE A 253 0.26 -0.95 -12.69
N GLY A 254 1.19 -0.10 -13.14
CA GLY A 254 1.53 -0.01 -14.55
C GLY A 254 2.17 1.32 -14.95
N ALA A 255 2.27 1.55 -16.25
CA ALA A 255 2.98 2.71 -16.78
C ALA A 255 2.12 3.98 -16.81
N SER A 256 2.77 5.12 -16.53
CA SER A 256 2.23 6.47 -16.70
C SER A 256 3.00 7.22 -17.77
N ILE A 257 2.31 7.82 -18.73
CA ILE A 257 2.92 8.44 -19.92
C ILE A 257 2.24 9.75 -20.31
N ILE A 258 2.84 10.45 -21.27
CA ILE A 258 2.22 11.56 -21.99
C ILE A 258 1.78 11.09 -23.37
N ASP A 259 0.60 11.52 -23.81
CA ASP A 259 0.12 11.38 -25.19
C ASP A 259 0.07 12.76 -25.85
N VAL A 260 0.46 12.84 -27.12
CA VAL A 260 0.27 14.02 -27.97
C VAL A 260 -0.62 13.62 -29.13
N LEU A 261 -1.88 14.03 -29.06
CA LEU A 261 -2.88 13.77 -30.08
C LEU A 261 -2.75 14.81 -31.20
N VAL A 262 -2.51 14.35 -32.42
CA VAL A 262 -2.29 15.21 -33.59
C VAL A 262 -3.18 14.74 -34.74
N GLY A 263 -3.98 15.65 -35.32
CA GLY A 263 -4.77 15.29 -36.50
C GLY A 263 -5.72 16.35 -37.03
N PRO A 264 -6.38 16.07 -38.18
CA PRO A 264 -6.11 14.91 -39.04
C PRO A 264 -4.74 15.04 -39.75
N VAL A 265 -4.00 13.92 -39.85
CA VAL A 265 -2.69 13.83 -40.52
C VAL A 265 -2.83 13.00 -41.79
N THR A 266 -2.15 13.39 -42.86
CA THR A 266 -2.08 12.59 -44.09
C THR A 266 -0.63 12.27 -44.43
N SER A 267 -0.41 11.32 -45.34
CA SER A 267 0.93 10.98 -45.82
C SER A 267 1.65 12.15 -46.52
N ASP A 268 0.95 13.24 -46.83
CA ASP A 268 1.52 14.39 -47.51
C ASP A 268 2.53 15.16 -46.65
N VAL A 269 2.47 15.04 -45.32
CA VAL A 269 3.49 15.61 -44.42
C VAL A 269 4.92 15.18 -44.80
N PHE A 270 5.08 13.94 -45.28
CA PHE A 270 6.39 13.42 -45.71
C PHE A 270 6.84 13.97 -47.07
N LYS A 271 5.92 14.55 -47.86
CA LYS A 271 6.24 15.19 -49.15
C LYS A 271 6.48 16.68 -48.99
N THR A 272 5.68 17.36 -48.18
CA THR A 272 5.73 18.82 -48.00
C THR A 272 6.74 19.24 -46.92
N GLY A 273 7.12 18.33 -46.01
CA GLY A 273 7.97 18.60 -44.85
C GLY A 273 7.26 19.33 -43.71
N SER A 274 6.02 19.81 -43.93
CA SER A 274 5.17 20.44 -42.93
C SER A 274 3.71 20.36 -43.34
N GLN A 275 2.83 20.05 -42.39
CA GLN A 275 1.38 20.01 -42.58
C GLN A 275 0.73 20.76 -41.43
N ALA A 276 -0.16 21.70 -41.75
CA ALA A 276 -1.04 22.29 -40.75
C ALA A 276 -2.12 21.26 -40.39
N VAL A 277 -2.32 21.04 -39.09
CA VAL A 277 -3.32 20.14 -38.54
C VAL A 277 -4.36 20.95 -37.75
N GLU A 278 -5.58 20.46 -37.68
CA GLU A 278 -6.67 21.13 -36.97
C GLU A 278 -6.52 21.00 -35.44
N MET A 279 -5.87 19.92 -34.99
CA MET A 279 -5.70 19.59 -33.59
C MET A 279 -4.27 19.13 -33.31
N SER A 280 -3.71 19.71 -32.25
CA SER A 280 -2.53 19.20 -31.53
C SER A 280 -2.79 19.42 -30.05
N LYS A 281 -2.93 18.33 -29.28
CA LYS A 281 -3.30 18.38 -27.86
C LYS A 281 -2.42 17.43 -27.06
N LEU A 282 -1.78 17.95 -26.02
CA LEU A 282 -1.11 17.14 -25.00
C LEU A 282 -2.17 16.61 -24.01
N SER A 283 -2.06 15.33 -23.70
CA SER A 283 -2.83 14.63 -22.68
C SER A 283 -1.93 13.71 -21.87
N PHE A 284 -2.43 13.25 -20.73
CA PHE A 284 -1.78 12.23 -19.91
C PHE A 284 -2.46 10.89 -20.17
N GLY A 285 -1.67 9.81 -20.14
CA GLY A 285 -2.14 8.48 -20.50
C GLY A 285 -1.34 7.37 -19.84
N GLY A 286 -1.54 6.16 -20.35
CA GLY A 286 -1.11 4.92 -19.70
C GLY A 286 -2.29 4.29 -18.97
N ASP A 287 -2.51 3.00 -19.21
CA ASP A 287 -3.69 2.26 -18.74
C ASP A 287 -3.87 2.43 -17.21
N ALA A 288 -2.78 2.22 -16.46
CA ALA A 288 -2.73 2.39 -15.02
C ALA A 288 -3.06 3.81 -14.54
N LEU A 289 -2.47 4.84 -15.17
CA LEU A 289 -2.76 6.23 -14.82
C LEU A 289 -4.22 6.58 -15.09
N ASN A 290 -4.76 6.12 -16.22
CA ASN A 290 -6.14 6.36 -16.59
C ASN A 290 -7.10 5.69 -15.59
N GLU A 291 -6.87 4.42 -15.25
CA GLU A 291 -7.65 3.71 -14.24
C GLU A 291 -7.62 4.42 -12.88
N ALA A 292 -6.43 4.75 -12.39
CA ALA A 292 -6.24 5.37 -11.08
C ALA A 292 -6.94 6.73 -10.98
N VAL A 293 -6.83 7.55 -12.03
CA VAL A 293 -7.48 8.87 -12.09
C VAL A 293 -9.01 8.74 -12.04
N ILE A 294 -9.59 7.77 -12.75
CA ILE A 294 -11.05 7.57 -12.71
C ILE A 294 -11.50 7.10 -11.33
N LEU A 295 -10.79 6.15 -10.72
CA LEU A 295 -11.08 5.66 -9.37
C LEU A 295 -11.00 6.78 -8.33
N SER A 296 -9.95 7.60 -8.37
CA SER A 296 -9.81 8.78 -7.51
C SER A 296 -10.96 9.77 -7.69
N ARG A 297 -11.38 10.07 -8.93
CA ARG A 297 -12.54 10.93 -9.22
C ARG A 297 -13.87 10.34 -8.73
N PHE A 298 -13.93 9.03 -8.50
CA PHE A 298 -15.06 8.36 -7.89
C PHE A 298 -14.98 8.28 -6.36
N GLY A 299 -13.94 8.90 -5.77
CA GLY A 299 -13.74 9.00 -4.32
C GLY A 299 -12.99 7.83 -3.71
N LYS A 300 -12.38 6.95 -4.53
CA LYS A 300 -11.59 5.82 -4.04
C LYS A 300 -10.18 6.28 -3.67
N LYS A 301 -9.69 5.86 -2.51
CA LYS A 301 -8.29 6.00 -2.09
C LYS A 301 -7.44 5.07 -2.93
N THR A 302 -6.87 5.60 -4.01
CA THR A 302 -6.21 4.80 -5.04
C THR A 302 -4.71 5.02 -4.98
N GLU A 303 -3.97 3.92 -4.88
CA GLU A 303 -2.52 3.92 -5.05
C GLU A 303 -2.19 3.63 -6.51
N LEU A 304 -1.23 4.37 -7.07
CA LEU A 304 -0.68 4.15 -8.39
C LEU A 304 0.79 3.78 -8.25
N VAL A 305 1.13 2.52 -8.52
CA VAL A 305 2.51 2.04 -8.60
C VAL A 305 2.99 2.22 -10.04
N THR A 306 3.90 3.17 -10.25
CA THR A 306 4.39 3.55 -11.58
C THR A 306 5.84 4.05 -11.50
N LYS A 307 6.52 4.01 -12.65
CA LYS A 307 7.87 4.55 -12.80
C LYS A 307 7.89 5.73 -13.75
N LEU A 308 8.65 6.77 -13.44
CA LEU A 308 8.87 7.97 -14.26
C LEU A 308 10.37 8.21 -14.45
N GLY A 309 10.71 8.95 -15.50
CA GLY A 309 12.05 9.49 -15.68
C GLY A 309 12.24 10.78 -14.90
N GLU A 310 13.47 11.05 -14.45
CA GLU A 310 13.87 12.36 -13.91
C GLU A 310 14.02 13.40 -15.05
N ASP A 311 12.90 13.75 -15.67
CA ASP A 311 12.84 14.70 -16.79
C ASP A 311 11.59 15.61 -16.72
N GLU A 312 11.52 16.61 -17.60
CA GLU A 312 10.38 17.55 -17.64
C GLU A 312 9.03 16.87 -17.87
N ASN A 313 9.02 15.75 -18.60
CA ASN A 313 7.81 14.99 -18.86
C ASN A 313 7.38 14.21 -17.61
N GLY A 314 8.33 13.63 -16.88
CA GLY A 314 8.12 12.97 -15.60
C GLY A 314 7.56 13.95 -14.58
N ALA A 315 8.15 15.15 -14.47
CA ALA A 315 7.63 16.22 -13.62
C ALA A 315 6.17 16.59 -13.95
N ARG A 316 5.81 16.71 -15.24
CA ARG A 316 4.42 16.98 -15.66
C ARG A 316 3.45 15.85 -15.29
N VAL A 317 3.88 14.59 -15.47
CA VAL A 317 3.05 13.43 -15.09
C VAL A 317 2.87 13.39 -13.58
N TYR A 318 3.94 13.63 -12.82
CA TYR A 318 3.91 13.71 -11.35
C TYR A 318 2.95 14.80 -10.86
N GLU A 319 3.02 16.00 -11.41
CA GLU A 319 2.06 17.08 -11.12
C GLU A 319 0.61 16.69 -11.45
N TYR A 320 0.41 15.94 -12.55
CA TYR A 320 -0.92 15.44 -12.92
C TYR A 320 -1.45 14.39 -11.93
N ILE A 321 -0.59 13.49 -11.43
CA ILE A 321 -0.91 12.52 -10.37
C ILE A 321 -1.38 13.27 -9.11
N GLN A 322 -0.59 14.26 -8.65
CA GLN A 322 -0.93 15.08 -7.48
C GLN A 322 -2.25 15.85 -7.67
N LYS A 323 -2.45 16.47 -8.84
CA LYS A 323 -3.68 17.22 -9.15
C LYS A 323 -4.92 16.35 -9.14
N ASN A 324 -4.80 15.06 -9.48
CA ASN A 324 -5.88 14.08 -9.37
C ASN A 324 -5.92 13.39 -8.00
N LYS A 325 -5.23 13.91 -6.98
CA LYS A 325 -5.26 13.43 -5.59
C LYS A 325 -4.85 11.96 -5.42
N LEU A 326 -3.97 11.48 -6.29
CA LEU A 326 -3.34 10.18 -6.15
C LEU A 326 -2.11 10.32 -5.24
N SER A 327 -1.83 9.28 -4.44
CA SER A 327 -0.59 9.23 -3.66
C SER A 327 0.61 9.19 -4.60
N THR A 328 1.70 9.84 -4.18
CA THR A 328 2.98 9.84 -4.89
C THR A 328 4.03 8.95 -4.24
N GLU A 329 3.70 8.29 -3.11
CA GLU A 329 4.61 7.43 -2.35
C GLU A 329 5.13 6.24 -3.18
N SER A 330 4.31 5.75 -4.10
CA SER A 330 4.60 4.57 -4.95
C SER A 330 5.02 4.97 -6.37
N VAL A 331 5.52 6.19 -6.54
CA VAL A 331 6.02 6.73 -7.82
C VAL A 331 7.55 6.72 -7.81
N THR A 332 8.14 5.73 -8.46
CA THR A 332 9.59 5.65 -8.62
C THR A 332 10.05 6.65 -9.68
N VAL A 333 11.07 7.46 -9.38
CA VAL A 333 11.71 8.39 -10.33
C VAL A 333 13.14 7.95 -10.58
N GLU A 334 13.48 7.64 -11.83
CA GLU A 334 14.80 7.14 -12.21
C GLU A 334 15.59 8.18 -13.03
N SER A 335 16.81 8.48 -12.57
CA SER A 335 17.74 9.36 -13.29
C SER A 335 18.23 8.71 -14.58
N GLY A 336 18.20 9.46 -15.68
CA GLY A 336 18.63 8.99 -17.01
C GLY A 336 17.60 8.14 -17.77
N LEU A 337 16.48 7.78 -17.15
CA LEU A 337 15.31 7.21 -17.82
C LEU A 337 14.48 8.32 -18.48
N ALA A 338 14.03 8.12 -19.72
CA ALA A 338 13.11 9.07 -20.36
C ALA A 338 11.66 8.72 -20.05
N THR A 339 10.86 9.68 -19.61
CA THR A 339 9.40 9.53 -19.50
C THR A 339 8.79 9.50 -20.90
N ALA A 340 7.94 8.50 -21.15
CA ALA A 340 7.39 8.24 -22.47
C ALA A 340 6.44 9.36 -22.90
N MET A 341 6.59 9.75 -24.17
CA MET A 341 5.67 10.60 -24.88
C MET A 341 5.28 9.92 -26.18
N ASN A 342 4.04 9.43 -26.26
CA ASN A 342 3.49 8.83 -27.45
C ASN A 342 2.90 9.91 -28.35
N VAL A 343 3.26 9.90 -29.64
CA VAL A 343 2.61 10.78 -30.62
C VAL A 343 1.52 9.97 -31.32
N VAL A 344 0.27 10.36 -31.11
CA VAL A 344 -0.91 9.69 -31.66
C VAL A 344 -1.39 10.49 -32.86
N LEU A 345 -1.15 9.94 -34.06
CA LEU A 345 -1.60 10.52 -35.32
C LEU A 345 -3.00 10.01 -35.63
N VAL A 346 -3.96 10.91 -35.75
CA VAL A 346 -5.32 10.62 -36.21
C VAL A 346 -5.37 10.89 -37.71
N ASP A 347 -5.72 9.90 -38.52
CA ASP A 347 -5.84 10.09 -39.97
C ASP A 347 -7.19 10.72 -40.38
N ASP A 348 -7.38 10.94 -41.68
CA ASP A 348 -8.59 11.54 -42.25
C ASP A 348 -9.85 10.68 -42.10
N LYS A 349 -9.69 9.40 -41.72
CA LYS A 349 -10.78 8.48 -41.40
C LYS A 349 -11.06 8.41 -39.90
N GLY A 350 -10.23 9.07 -39.07
CA GLY A 350 -10.30 9.00 -37.62
C GLY A 350 -9.55 7.82 -37.01
N GLU A 351 -8.81 7.04 -37.81
CA GLU A 351 -8.00 5.93 -37.32
C GLU A 351 -6.72 6.44 -36.67
N ARG A 352 -6.23 5.71 -35.67
CA ARG A 352 -5.11 6.13 -34.82
C ARG A 352 -3.86 5.34 -35.09
N HIS A 353 -2.74 6.05 -35.21
CA HIS A 353 -1.41 5.49 -35.43
C HIS A 353 -0.45 6.03 -34.37
N PHE A 354 0.35 5.17 -33.75
CA PHE A 354 1.15 5.51 -32.58
C PHE A 354 2.64 5.53 -32.92
N LEU A 355 3.33 6.61 -32.57
CA LEU A 355 4.78 6.67 -32.52
C LEU A 355 5.22 6.63 -31.05
N THR A 356 6.00 5.62 -30.68
CA THR A 356 6.39 5.35 -29.28
C THR A 356 7.91 5.28 -29.14
N ASN A 357 8.45 5.66 -27.98
CA ASN A 357 9.87 5.49 -27.67
C ASN A 357 10.13 4.12 -26.99
N PRO A 358 10.85 3.18 -27.61
CA PRO A 358 11.11 1.86 -27.02
C PRO A 358 12.03 1.91 -25.77
N ASN A 359 12.73 3.01 -25.53
CA ASN A 359 13.69 3.17 -24.43
C ASN A 359 13.14 3.99 -23.25
N SER A 360 11.83 4.24 -23.22
CA SER A 360 11.18 5.06 -22.19
C SER A 360 10.60 4.24 -21.04
N ASN A 361 10.16 4.92 -19.97
CA ASN A 361 9.54 4.31 -18.78
C ASN A 361 8.39 3.34 -19.08
N LEU A 362 7.67 3.53 -20.21
CA LEU A 362 6.59 2.66 -20.68
C LEU A 362 6.97 1.16 -20.70
N ARG A 363 8.27 0.85 -20.84
CA ARG A 363 8.80 -0.51 -20.94
C ARG A 363 9.86 -0.84 -19.89
N ARG A 364 9.96 -0.05 -18.82
CA ARG A 364 11.06 -0.11 -17.83
C ARG A 364 10.61 -0.30 -16.39
N LEU A 365 9.32 -0.56 -16.16
CA LEU A 365 8.84 -1.02 -14.87
C LEU A 365 9.42 -2.42 -14.59
N THR A 366 10.04 -2.64 -13.44
CA THR A 366 10.67 -3.91 -13.03
C THR A 366 9.91 -4.58 -11.89
N VAL A 367 10.36 -5.76 -11.47
CA VAL A 367 9.81 -6.48 -10.32
C VAL A 367 10.02 -5.67 -9.04
N GLU A 368 11.20 -5.10 -8.86
CA GLU A 368 11.58 -4.34 -7.66
C GLU A 368 10.72 -3.09 -7.50
N ASP A 369 10.47 -2.36 -8.60
CA ASP A 369 9.59 -1.18 -8.61
C ASP A 369 8.14 -1.51 -8.16
N ILE A 370 7.75 -2.80 -8.17
CA ILE A 370 6.41 -3.26 -7.80
C ILE A 370 6.41 -3.95 -6.43
N ASP A 371 7.35 -4.89 -6.20
CA ASP A 371 7.38 -5.77 -5.02
C ASP A 371 7.51 -5.00 -3.71
N GLU A 372 8.24 -3.88 -3.74
CA GLU A 372 8.39 -2.95 -2.62
C GLU A 372 7.03 -2.54 -2.02
N TYR A 373 6.03 -2.33 -2.88
CA TYR A 373 4.71 -1.82 -2.47
C TYR A 373 3.66 -2.91 -2.25
N LEU A 374 3.94 -4.18 -2.61
CA LEU A 374 2.93 -5.25 -2.52
C LEU A 374 2.51 -5.57 -1.09
N ASN A 375 3.39 -5.37 -0.11
CA ASN A 375 3.08 -5.59 1.30
C ASN A 375 2.01 -4.61 1.82
N THR A 376 1.97 -3.38 1.28
CA THR A 376 1.04 -2.32 1.70
C THR A 376 -0.06 -2.05 0.68
N ALA A 377 -0.13 -2.83 -0.41
CA ALA A 377 -1.15 -2.68 -1.44
C ALA A 377 -2.57 -2.93 -0.89
N ALA A 378 -3.58 -2.45 -1.60
CA ALA A 378 -4.99 -2.66 -1.29
C ALA A 378 -5.46 -4.12 -1.49
N ASP A 379 -6.57 -4.49 -0.85
CA ASP A 379 -7.22 -5.80 -1.04
C ASP A 379 -7.61 -6.08 -2.51
N ILE A 380 -7.80 -5.04 -3.31
CA ILE A 380 -8.02 -5.12 -4.76
C ILE A 380 -6.80 -4.53 -5.48
N VAL A 381 -6.13 -5.34 -6.29
CA VAL A 381 -4.97 -4.95 -7.10
C VAL A 381 -5.33 -5.05 -8.57
N SER A 382 -5.15 -3.97 -9.32
CA SER A 382 -5.26 -3.92 -10.78
C SER A 382 -3.87 -3.91 -11.40
N PHE A 383 -3.60 -4.84 -12.30
CA PHE A 383 -2.40 -4.87 -13.13
C PHE A 383 -2.74 -4.40 -14.55
N ALA A 384 -2.39 -3.15 -14.87
CA ALA A 384 -2.86 -2.40 -16.03
C ALA A 384 -1.67 -1.96 -16.93
N SER A 385 -1.22 -2.75 -17.90
CA SER A 385 -1.78 -4.00 -18.44
C SER A 385 -0.66 -5.01 -18.70
N MET A 386 -0.91 -6.31 -18.51
CA MET A 386 0.07 -7.34 -18.82
C MET A 386 0.46 -7.25 -20.31
N PHE A 387 1.75 -7.35 -20.62
CA PHE A 387 2.35 -7.10 -21.95
C PHE A 387 2.62 -5.64 -22.37
N VAL A 388 2.26 -4.62 -21.59
CA VAL A 388 2.69 -3.23 -21.91
C VAL A 388 4.21 -3.08 -21.78
N SER A 389 4.77 -3.61 -20.69
CA SER A 389 6.21 -3.67 -20.47
C SER A 389 6.75 -5.03 -20.90
N PRO A 390 7.38 -5.15 -22.09
CA PRO A 390 7.97 -6.43 -22.54
C PRO A 390 9.15 -6.90 -21.70
N MET A 391 9.66 -6.05 -20.79
CA MET A 391 10.73 -6.41 -19.84
C MET A 391 10.21 -7.11 -18.59
N LEU A 392 8.91 -6.97 -18.25
CA LEU A 392 8.27 -7.83 -17.25
C LEU A 392 7.92 -9.14 -17.95
N GLY A 393 8.81 -10.10 -17.83
CA GLY A 393 8.64 -11.43 -18.40
C GLY A 393 7.54 -12.22 -17.71
N ILE A 394 7.30 -13.42 -18.22
CA ILE A 394 6.30 -14.34 -17.64
C ILE A 394 6.72 -14.76 -16.24
N ASP A 395 8.00 -15.07 -16.02
CA ASP A 395 8.53 -15.45 -14.71
C ASP A 395 8.40 -14.30 -13.69
N ASP A 396 8.66 -13.07 -14.12
CA ASP A 396 8.49 -11.86 -13.31
C ASP A 396 7.02 -11.66 -12.89
N MET A 397 6.10 -11.77 -13.86
CA MET A 397 4.66 -11.70 -13.58
C MET A 397 4.20 -12.85 -12.69
N ASN A 398 4.76 -14.05 -12.84
CA ASN A 398 4.43 -15.19 -11.99
C ASN A 398 4.83 -14.93 -10.54
N TYR A 399 6.05 -14.43 -10.32
CA TYR A 399 6.51 -14.00 -9.01
C TYR A 399 5.59 -12.94 -8.40
N LEU A 400 5.31 -11.86 -9.14
CA LEU A 400 4.46 -10.77 -8.67
C LEU A 400 3.03 -11.25 -8.34
N PHE A 401 2.45 -12.09 -9.18
CA PHE A 401 1.10 -12.61 -8.96
C PHE A 401 1.06 -13.56 -7.75
N GLN A 402 2.10 -14.37 -7.54
CA GLN A 402 2.25 -15.17 -6.32
C GLN A 402 2.37 -14.28 -5.08
N ARG A 403 3.19 -13.23 -5.12
CA ARG A 403 3.33 -12.26 -4.02
C ARG A 403 2.04 -11.52 -3.72
N ILE A 404 1.28 -11.13 -4.73
CA ILE A 404 -0.06 -10.55 -4.55
C ILE A 404 -0.97 -11.58 -3.87
N LYS A 405 -0.99 -12.82 -4.34
CA LYS A 405 -1.91 -13.86 -3.85
C LYS A 405 -1.47 -14.57 -2.56
N SER A 406 -0.26 -14.33 -2.06
CA SER A 406 0.20 -14.88 -0.78
C SER A 406 -0.55 -14.27 0.41
N ARG A 407 -1.13 -13.08 0.23
CA ARG A 407 -1.96 -12.42 1.25
C ARG A 407 -3.41 -12.91 1.18
N PRO A 408 -4.04 -13.21 2.33
CA PRO A 408 -5.43 -13.63 2.37
C PRO A 408 -6.34 -12.53 1.80
N ASN A 409 -7.46 -12.94 1.18
CA ASN A 409 -8.50 -12.06 0.63
C ASN A 409 -8.07 -11.11 -0.51
N ARG A 410 -6.83 -11.21 -1.02
CA ARG A 410 -6.40 -10.39 -2.15
C ARG A 410 -7.18 -10.74 -3.42
N THR A 411 -7.63 -9.71 -4.13
CA THR A 411 -8.28 -9.82 -5.44
C THR A 411 -7.36 -9.23 -6.51
N LEU A 412 -6.96 -10.04 -7.48
CA LEU A 412 -6.13 -9.62 -8.61
C LEU A 412 -7.00 -9.47 -9.87
N VAL A 413 -7.02 -8.24 -10.39
CA VAL A 413 -7.64 -7.86 -11.65
C VAL A 413 -6.53 -7.57 -12.64
N VAL A 414 -6.58 -8.18 -13.83
CA VAL A 414 -5.56 -8.00 -14.86
C VAL A 414 -6.23 -7.54 -16.14
N ASP A 415 -5.82 -6.37 -16.64
CA ASP A 415 -6.08 -5.97 -18.03
C ASP A 415 -4.87 -6.36 -18.90
N MET A 416 -5.07 -6.41 -20.20
CA MET A 416 -4.01 -6.80 -21.14
C MET A 416 -4.01 -5.93 -22.38
N THR A 417 -2.85 -5.87 -23.04
CA THR A 417 -2.76 -5.36 -24.41
C THR A 417 -2.31 -6.48 -25.35
N LYS A 418 -2.12 -6.18 -26.64
CA LYS A 418 -1.49 -7.13 -27.57
C LYS A 418 -0.10 -7.51 -27.07
N ALA A 419 0.16 -8.81 -26.94
CA ALA A 419 1.46 -9.41 -26.68
C ALA A 419 2.56 -8.77 -27.55
N LYS A 420 3.71 -8.45 -26.95
CA LYS A 420 4.79 -7.69 -27.61
C LYS A 420 5.97 -8.57 -28.01
N ASN A 421 6.19 -9.69 -27.31
CA ASN A 421 7.24 -10.65 -27.59
C ASN A 421 6.72 -11.92 -28.28
N GLY A 422 5.44 -11.94 -28.66
CA GLY A 422 4.81 -13.09 -29.32
C GLY A 422 4.34 -14.16 -28.34
N GLU A 423 4.11 -13.77 -27.08
CA GLU A 423 3.55 -14.62 -26.03
C GLU A 423 2.20 -15.22 -26.46
N THR A 424 1.98 -16.47 -26.10
CA THR A 424 0.76 -17.24 -26.37
C THR A 424 0.00 -17.55 -25.09
N LEU A 425 -1.23 -18.07 -25.21
CA LEU A 425 -2.00 -18.53 -24.05
C LEU A 425 -1.29 -19.61 -23.24
N GLU A 426 -0.53 -20.51 -23.89
CA GLU A 426 0.18 -21.58 -23.18
C GLU A 426 1.35 -21.03 -22.36
N ASP A 427 2.03 -19.99 -22.86
CA ASP A 427 3.16 -19.38 -22.15
C ASP A 427 2.70 -18.74 -20.83
N ILE A 428 1.51 -18.11 -20.81
CA ILE A 428 0.98 -17.45 -19.60
C ILE A 428 0.14 -18.37 -18.71
N LYS A 429 0.02 -19.65 -19.04
CA LYS A 429 -0.92 -20.57 -18.39
C LYS A 429 -0.70 -20.70 -16.88
N GLU A 430 0.54 -20.62 -16.42
CA GLU A 430 0.87 -20.66 -14.99
C GLU A 430 0.46 -19.40 -14.23
N LEU A 431 0.26 -18.28 -14.93
CA LEU A 431 -0.20 -17.02 -14.36
C LEU A 431 -1.71 -17.04 -14.08
N LEU A 432 -2.47 -17.69 -14.96
CA LEU A 432 -3.94 -17.62 -14.99
C LEU A 432 -4.63 -18.06 -13.69
N PRO A 433 -4.17 -19.08 -12.96
CA PRO A 433 -4.76 -19.46 -11.66
C PRO A 433 -4.70 -18.39 -10.57
N TYR A 434 -3.77 -17.43 -10.66
CA TYR A 434 -3.67 -16.33 -9.71
C TYR A 434 -4.67 -15.20 -9.98
N ILE A 435 -5.21 -15.13 -11.20
CA ILE A 435 -6.04 -14.02 -11.66
C ILE A 435 -7.51 -14.26 -11.28
N ASP A 436 -8.07 -13.36 -10.46
CA ASP A 436 -9.50 -13.40 -10.12
C ASP A 436 -10.36 -12.87 -11.27
N TYR A 437 -9.91 -11.78 -11.91
CA TYR A 437 -10.61 -11.16 -13.03
C TYR A 437 -9.64 -10.80 -14.16
N ILE A 438 -9.88 -11.29 -15.38
CA ILE A 438 -9.13 -10.86 -16.57
C ILE A 438 -10.04 -10.06 -17.52
N LEU A 439 -9.58 -8.90 -17.99
CA LEU A 439 -10.40 -7.89 -18.66
C LEU A 439 -10.01 -7.62 -20.14
N PRO A 440 -9.72 -8.63 -20.99
CA PRO A 440 -9.23 -8.36 -22.35
C PRO A 440 -10.30 -7.71 -23.23
N ASN A 441 -9.90 -7.06 -24.33
CA ASN A 441 -10.82 -6.80 -25.43
C ASN A 441 -10.93 -8.00 -26.40
N GLU A 442 -12.02 -8.06 -27.19
CA GLU A 442 -12.29 -9.22 -28.07
C GLU A 442 -11.20 -9.45 -29.13
N ASP A 443 -10.54 -8.41 -29.62
CA ASP A 443 -9.46 -8.51 -30.60
C ASP A 443 -8.14 -8.99 -29.96
N GLU A 444 -7.82 -8.50 -28.76
CA GLU A 444 -6.62 -8.88 -27.99
C GLU A 444 -6.63 -10.37 -27.66
N ILE A 445 -7.74 -10.87 -27.13
CA ILE A 445 -7.85 -12.27 -26.75
C ILE A 445 -7.92 -13.18 -27.98
N ALA A 446 -8.56 -12.74 -29.08
CA ALA A 446 -8.55 -13.49 -30.33
C ALA A 446 -7.13 -13.61 -30.92
N LEU A 447 -6.31 -12.56 -30.79
CA LEU A 447 -4.91 -12.60 -31.22
C LEU A 447 -4.07 -13.55 -30.35
N LEU A 448 -4.26 -13.54 -29.02
CA LEU A 448 -3.51 -14.39 -28.10
C LEU A 448 -3.82 -15.88 -28.26
N THR A 449 -5.11 -16.20 -28.50
CA THR A 449 -5.60 -17.58 -28.62
C THR A 449 -5.55 -18.11 -30.06
N GLY A 450 -5.51 -17.21 -31.06
CA GLY A 450 -5.72 -17.55 -32.46
C GLY A 450 -7.17 -17.90 -32.82
N ILE A 451 -8.14 -17.60 -31.94
CA ILE A 451 -9.55 -18.01 -32.07
C ILE A 451 -10.45 -16.77 -32.19
N ASP A 452 -11.15 -16.66 -33.33
CA ASP A 452 -12.17 -15.62 -33.58
C ASP A 452 -13.56 -16.05 -33.05
N ASP A 453 -13.62 -16.42 -31.77
CA ASP A 453 -14.86 -16.71 -31.05
C ASP A 453 -14.73 -16.28 -29.58
N VAL A 454 -15.43 -15.20 -29.23
CA VAL A 454 -15.41 -14.61 -27.89
C VAL A 454 -15.91 -15.56 -26.79
N TYR A 455 -16.85 -16.47 -27.10
CA TYR A 455 -17.38 -17.41 -26.12
C TYR A 455 -16.38 -18.50 -25.82
N GLU A 456 -15.69 -18.98 -26.86
CA GLU A 456 -14.62 -19.96 -26.73
C GLU A 456 -13.42 -19.36 -25.99
N ASN A 457 -13.04 -18.13 -26.31
CA ASN A 457 -11.97 -17.41 -25.61
C ASN A 457 -12.28 -17.24 -24.12
N ALA A 458 -13.51 -16.86 -23.77
CA ALA A 458 -13.92 -16.78 -22.37
C ALA A 458 -13.89 -18.15 -21.67
N ARG A 459 -14.26 -19.23 -22.38
CA ARG A 459 -14.22 -20.60 -21.85
C ARG A 459 -12.78 -21.03 -21.57
N LEU A 460 -11.86 -20.82 -22.52
CA LEU A 460 -10.46 -21.21 -22.40
C LEU A 460 -9.76 -20.52 -21.22
N LEU A 461 -9.99 -19.21 -21.04
CA LEU A 461 -9.41 -18.46 -19.91
C LEU A 461 -9.85 -19.04 -18.55
N VAL A 462 -11.14 -19.33 -18.40
CA VAL A 462 -11.68 -19.86 -17.15
C VAL A 462 -11.23 -21.30 -16.91
N GLU A 463 -11.20 -22.13 -17.94
CA GLU A 463 -10.69 -23.51 -17.83
C GLU A 463 -9.19 -23.57 -17.53
N ALA A 464 -8.44 -22.55 -17.94
CA ALA A 464 -7.02 -22.43 -17.63
C ALA A 464 -6.73 -21.86 -16.22
N GLY A 465 -7.76 -21.46 -15.47
CA GLY A 465 -7.64 -21.14 -14.04
C GLY A 465 -8.15 -19.76 -13.62
N VAL A 466 -8.46 -18.87 -14.56
CA VAL A 466 -8.99 -17.53 -14.22
C VAL A 466 -10.37 -17.68 -13.57
N LYS A 467 -10.62 -17.03 -12.43
CA LYS A 467 -11.93 -17.16 -11.75
C LYS A 467 -13.07 -16.56 -12.57
N CYS A 468 -12.83 -15.44 -13.24
CA CYS A 468 -13.82 -14.74 -14.05
C CYS A 468 -13.19 -14.02 -15.26
N ALA A 469 -13.59 -14.40 -16.47
CA ALA A 469 -13.25 -13.67 -17.70
C ALA A 469 -14.28 -12.57 -18.00
N VAL A 470 -13.81 -11.34 -18.23
CA VAL A 470 -14.64 -10.15 -18.50
C VAL A 470 -14.19 -9.54 -19.84
N ILE A 471 -14.71 -10.06 -20.95
CA ILE A 471 -14.27 -9.65 -22.29
C ILE A 471 -15.02 -8.40 -22.76
N LYS A 472 -14.29 -7.33 -23.05
CA LYS A 472 -14.77 -6.05 -23.59
C LYS A 472 -15.08 -6.20 -25.09
N ARG A 473 -16.28 -5.82 -25.52
CA ARG A 473 -16.80 -6.03 -26.89
C ARG A 473 -17.31 -4.73 -27.54
N GLY A 474 -16.70 -3.60 -27.20
CA GLY A 474 -17.03 -2.27 -27.72
C GLY A 474 -18.54 -1.97 -27.65
N SER A 475 -19.15 -1.68 -28.81
CA SER A 475 -20.57 -1.35 -28.91
C SER A 475 -21.52 -2.51 -28.56
N LYS A 476 -21.02 -3.75 -28.47
CA LYS A 476 -21.79 -4.92 -28.01
C LYS A 476 -21.82 -5.04 -26.48
N GLY A 477 -20.95 -4.32 -25.76
CA GLY A 477 -20.87 -4.30 -24.30
C GLY A 477 -19.77 -5.21 -23.77
N CYS A 478 -20.10 -6.14 -22.87
CA CYS A 478 -19.13 -7.13 -22.39
C CYS A 478 -19.74 -8.53 -22.20
N LEU A 479 -18.88 -9.54 -22.28
CA LEU A 479 -19.17 -10.92 -21.91
C LEU A 479 -18.47 -11.24 -20.58
N ILE A 480 -19.21 -11.69 -19.59
CA ILE A 480 -18.67 -12.15 -18.30
C ILE A 480 -18.87 -13.66 -18.22
N ARG A 481 -17.81 -14.41 -17.90
CA ARG A 481 -17.88 -15.86 -17.72
C ARG A 481 -17.11 -16.32 -16.49
N THR A 482 -17.74 -17.17 -15.70
CA THR A 482 -17.14 -18.00 -14.65
C THR A 482 -17.30 -19.47 -15.03
N MET A 483 -16.82 -20.41 -14.19
CA MET A 483 -17.03 -21.84 -14.43
C MET A 483 -18.51 -22.23 -14.51
N ASP A 484 -19.36 -21.56 -13.72
CA ASP A 484 -20.78 -21.89 -13.54
C ASP A 484 -21.74 -20.97 -14.30
N LYS A 485 -21.32 -19.76 -14.68
CA LYS A 485 -22.22 -18.71 -15.18
C LYS A 485 -21.64 -17.97 -16.37
N GLN A 486 -22.54 -17.46 -17.20
CA GLN A 486 -22.23 -16.56 -18.29
C GLN A 486 -23.25 -15.42 -18.33
N TYR A 487 -22.76 -14.20 -18.55
CA TYR A 487 -23.59 -13.01 -18.71
C TYR A 487 -23.16 -12.22 -19.93
N GLU A 488 -24.13 -11.87 -20.76
CA GLU A 488 -23.96 -10.85 -21.80
C GLU A 488 -24.56 -9.53 -21.30
N ILE A 489 -23.71 -8.52 -21.16
CA ILE A 489 -24.12 -7.20 -20.68
C ILE A 489 -24.07 -6.23 -21.86
N PRO A 490 -25.22 -5.74 -22.34
CA PRO A 490 -25.25 -4.85 -23.49
C PRO A 490 -24.66 -3.47 -23.15
N ALA A 491 -23.88 -2.91 -24.08
CA ALA A 491 -23.31 -1.56 -23.96
C ALA A 491 -24.39 -0.50 -23.67
N TYR A 492 -24.02 0.56 -22.96
CA TYR A 492 -24.89 1.73 -22.86
C TYR A 492 -24.89 2.46 -24.20
N HIS A 493 -26.08 2.73 -24.76
CA HIS A 493 -26.19 3.34 -26.07
C HIS A 493 -25.74 4.82 -26.02
N VAL A 494 -24.69 5.14 -26.78
CA VAL A 494 -24.14 6.48 -26.94
C VAL A 494 -24.62 7.04 -28.28
N LYS A 495 -25.17 8.26 -28.28
CA LYS A 495 -25.67 8.91 -29.50
C LYS A 495 -24.55 9.47 -30.38
N ASN A 496 -23.56 10.09 -29.74
CA ASN A 496 -22.46 10.77 -30.41
C ASN A 496 -21.14 10.24 -29.83
N MET A 497 -20.55 9.26 -30.50
CA MET A 497 -19.20 8.82 -30.19
C MET A 497 -18.20 9.80 -30.80
N VAL A 498 -17.29 10.32 -29.98
CA VAL A 498 -16.27 11.31 -30.37
C VAL A 498 -14.89 10.66 -30.44
N ASP A 499 -14.56 9.82 -29.46
CA ASP A 499 -13.22 9.26 -29.30
C ASP A 499 -13.29 7.94 -28.50
N SER A 500 -12.61 6.87 -28.92
CA SER A 500 -12.56 5.61 -28.15
C SER A 500 -11.38 5.51 -27.17
N THR A 501 -10.50 6.52 -27.09
CA THR A 501 -9.33 6.49 -26.20
C THR A 501 -9.73 6.21 -24.75
N GLY A 502 -9.02 5.30 -24.09
CA GLY A 502 -9.24 5.01 -22.68
C GLY A 502 -10.61 4.43 -22.36
N ALA A 503 -11.40 4.01 -23.37
CA ALA A 503 -12.66 3.32 -23.12
C ALA A 503 -12.46 1.99 -22.38
N GLY A 504 -11.35 1.29 -22.67
CA GLY A 504 -10.93 0.09 -21.95
C GLY A 504 -10.58 0.41 -20.49
N ASP A 505 -9.71 1.40 -20.27
CA ASP A 505 -9.26 1.81 -18.94
C ASP A 505 -10.43 2.34 -18.09
N CYS A 506 -11.33 3.11 -18.69
CA CYS A 506 -12.56 3.56 -18.04
C CYS A 506 -13.52 2.40 -17.73
N PHE A 507 -13.56 1.37 -18.59
CA PHE A 507 -14.30 0.14 -18.30
C PHE A 507 -13.68 -0.58 -17.09
N ALA A 508 -12.36 -0.78 -17.07
CA ALA A 508 -11.62 -1.42 -15.99
C ALA A 508 -11.81 -0.67 -14.66
N ALA A 509 -11.63 0.66 -14.66
CA ALA A 509 -11.89 1.51 -13.49
C ALA A 509 -13.34 1.41 -12.99
N GLY A 510 -14.32 1.37 -13.90
CA GLY A 510 -15.71 1.15 -13.53
C GLY A 510 -15.95 -0.23 -12.93
N PHE A 511 -15.31 -1.27 -13.47
CA PHE A 511 -15.39 -2.62 -12.92
C PHE A 511 -14.77 -2.71 -11.52
N LEU A 512 -13.57 -2.16 -11.34
CA LEU A 512 -12.84 -2.07 -10.06
C LEU A 512 -13.64 -1.30 -9.01
N TRP A 513 -14.20 -0.14 -9.37
CA TRP A 513 -15.06 0.63 -8.48
C TRP A 513 -16.24 -0.22 -8.02
N ALA A 514 -16.96 -0.85 -8.95
CA ALA A 514 -18.12 -1.66 -8.61
C ALA A 514 -17.78 -2.90 -7.77
N LEU A 515 -16.62 -3.51 -8.03
CA LEU A 515 -16.10 -4.62 -7.25
C LEU A 515 -15.79 -4.18 -5.81
N SER A 516 -15.14 -3.02 -5.64
CA SER A 516 -14.83 -2.46 -4.32
C SER A 516 -16.07 -2.06 -3.50
N GLU A 517 -17.21 -1.87 -4.16
CA GLU A 517 -18.51 -1.62 -3.52
C GLU A 517 -19.28 -2.92 -3.21
N GLY A 518 -18.67 -4.09 -3.44
CA GLY A 518 -19.27 -5.40 -3.17
C GLY A 518 -20.43 -5.76 -4.09
N LEU A 519 -20.46 -5.20 -5.30
CA LEU A 519 -21.57 -5.38 -6.23
C LEU A 519 -21.55 -6.76 -6.90
N SER A 520 -22.71 -7.19 -7.40
CA SER A 520 -22.81 -8.44 -8.15
C SER A 520 -22.01 -8.38 -9.45
N LEU A 521 -21.45 -9.50 -9.92
CA LEU A 521 -20.68 -9.56 -11.19
C LEU A 521 -21.42 -8.91 -12.37
N LYS A 522 -22.73 -9.15 -12.45
CA LYS A 522 -23.59 -8.57 -13.49
C LYS A 522 -23.62 -7.04 -13.40
N ASP A 523 -23.70 -6.52 -12.18
CA ASP A 523 -23.73 -5.07 -11.94
C ASP A 523 -22.35 -4.43 -12.10
N CYS A 524 -21.26 -5.14 -11.78
CA CYS A 524 -19.91 -4.71 -12.14
C CYS A 524 -19.77 -4.49 -13.64
N GLY A 525 -20.19 -5.48 -14.46
CA GLY A 525 -20.19 -5.34 -15.92
C GLY A 525 -21.09 -4.23 -16.45
N ARG A 526 -22.26 -4.00 -15.82
CA ARG A 526 -23.17 -2.93 -16.21
C ARG A 526 -22.58 -1.55 -15.93
N PHE A 527 -22.00 -1.39 -14.74
CA PHE A 527 -21.39 -0.14 -14.34
C PHE A 527 -20.14 0.17 -15.16
N ALA A 528 -19.28 -0.83 -15.40
CA ALA A 528 -18.13 -0.73 -16.31
C ALA A 528 -18.53 -0.25 -17.71
N ASN A 529 -19.56 -0.85 -18.31
CA ASN A 529 -20.11 -0.41 -19.61
C ASN A 529 -20.61 1.06 -19.57
N VAL A 530 -21.17 1.49 -18.44
CA VAL A 530 -21.66 2.86 -18.28
C VAL A 530 -20.50 3.85 -18.14
N VAL A 531 -19.46 3.52 -17.38
CA VAL A 531 -18.28 4.38 -17.24
C VAL A 531 -17.57 4.53 -18.60
N ALA A 532 -17.36 3.43 -19.33
CA ALA A 532 -16.83 3.46 -20.69
C ALA A 532 -17.70 4.29 -21.64
N SER A 533 -19.03 4.23 -21.52
CA SER A 533 -19.92 5.05 -22.35
C SER A 533 -19.78 6.55 -22.11
N CYS A 534 -19.32 6.96 -20.93
CA CYS A 534 -19.10 8.37 -20.60
C CYS A 534 -17.77 8.87 -21.19
N SER A 535 -16.73 8.03 -21.25
CA SER A 535 -15.44 8.42 -21.82
C SER A 535 -15.56 8.71 -23.31
N VAL A 536 -16.30 7.87 -24.04
CA VAL A 536 -16.32 7.95 -25.51
C VAL A 536 -17.02 9.16 -26.13
N GLU A 537 -17.74 9.95 -25.33
CA GLU A 537 -18.44 11.16 -25.77
C GLU A 537 -17.55 12.41 -25.77
N LYS A 538 -16.31 12.31 -25.30
CA LYS A 538 -15.33 13.40 -25.31
C LYS A 538 -13.97 12.90 -25.76
N MET A 539 -13.17 13.83 -26.27
CA MET A 539 -11.80 13.55 -26.70
C MET A 539 -10.86 13.41 -25.50
N GLY A 540 -10.03 12.36 -25.51
CA GLY A 540 -9.08 12.02 -24.45
C GLY A 540 -9.58 10.91 -23.51
N ALA A 541 -8.64 10.18 -22.91
CA ALA A 541 -8.92 8.98 -22.12
C ALA A 541 -9.84 9.21 -20.90
N THR A 542 -9.50 10.21 -20.06
CA THR A 542 -10.23 10.46 -18.81
C THR A 542 -11.14 11.69 -18.88
N ASP A 543 -11.07 12.49 -19.94
CA ASP A 543 -11.76 13.78 -20.06
C ASP A 543 -13.30 13.64 -20.14
N GLY A 544 -13.83 12.47 -20.48
CA GLY A 544 -15.27 12.19 -20.46
C GLY A 544 -15.85 11.94 -19.07
N VAL A 545 -15.01 11.57 -18.09
CA VAL A 545 -15.43 11.05 -16.79
C VAL A 545 -14.85 11.93 -15.66
N HIS A 546 -15.64 12.93 -15.24
CA HIS A 546 -15.22 13.92 -14.23
C HIS A 546 -15.58 13.52 -12.79
N SER A 547 -16.63 12.72 -12.62
CA SER A 547 -17.13 12.30 -11.31
C SER A 547 -18.07 11.11 -11.46
N LEU A 548 -18.36 10.47 -10.32
CA LEU A 548 -19.28 9.33 -10.22
C LEU A 548 -20.73 9.67 -10.63
N LYS A 549 -21.10 10.96 -10.60
CA LYS A 549 -22.48 11.44 -10.79
C LYS A 549 -23.09 11.03 -12.14
N GLU A 550 -22.34 11.20 -13.24
CA GLU A 550 -22.86 10.90 -14.57
C GLU A 550 -23.01 9.40 -14.84
N PRO A 551 -22.00 8.56 -14.55
CA PRO A 551 -22.17 7.10 -14.55
C PRO A 551 -23.37 6.63 -13.73
N MET A 552 -23.52 7.09 -12.49
CA MET A 552 -24.66 6.70 -11.64
C MET A 552 -26.01 7.09 -12.26
N ARG A 553 -26.11 8.28 -12.85
CA ARG A 553 -27.31 8.74 -13.55
C ARG A 553 -27.68 7.82 -14.72
N ARG A 554 -26.70 7.40 -15.53
CA ARG A 554 -26.92 6.47 -16.65
C ARG A 554 -27.33 5.08 -16.16
N MET A 555 -26.67 4.60 -15.12
CA MET A 555 -26.96 3.32 -14.49
C MET A 555 -28.41 3.25 -14.00
N TRP A 556 -28.88 4.30 -13.31
CA TRP A 556 -30.26 4.41 -12.82
C TRP A 556 -31.29 4.45 -13.96
N ARG A 557 -31.01 5.20 -15.04
CA ARG A 557 -31.92 5.32 -16.18
C ARG A 557 -32.10 4.01 -16.95
N LYS A 558 -31.04 3.21 -17.09
CA LYS A 558 -31.07 2.00 -17.91
C LYS A 558 -31.49 0.75 -17.13
N TRP A 559 -31.12 0.65 -15.86
CA TRP A 559 -31.30 -0.59 -15.08
C TRP A 559 -32.01 -0.40 -13.73
N HIS A 560 -32.60 0.77 -13.45
CA HIS A 560 -33.42 1.05 -12.26
C HIS A 560 -32.78 0.61 -10.93
N TRP A 561 -31.54 1.04 -10.73
CA TRP A 561 -30.79 0.77 -9.50
C TRP A 561 -31.47 1.42 -8.29
N SER A 562 -31.96 0.61 -7.35
CA SER A 562 -32.35 1.09 -6.01
C SER A 562 -31.20 0.81 -5.06
N ARG A 563 -30.70 1.84 -4.38
CA ARG A 563 -29.80 1.64 -3.23
C ARG A 563 -30.60 0.83 -2.20
N ARG A 564 -30.15 -0.38 -1.87
CA ARG A 564 -30.43 -0.96 -0.57
C ARG A 564 -29.36 -0.48 0.38
#